data_AF-A0A7K5G014-F1
#
_entry.id   AF-A0A7K5G014-F1
#
_cell.length_a   1.000
_cell.length_b   1.000
_cell.length_c   1.000
_cell.angle_alpha   90.00
_cell.angle_beta   90.00
_cell.angle_gamma   90.00
#
_symmetry.space_group_name_H-M   'P 1'
#
loop_
_entity.id
_entity.type
_entity.pdbx_description
1 polymer ?
#
loop_
_entity_poly.entity_id
_entity_poly.type
_entity_poly.pdbx_seq_one_letter_code
_entity_poly.pdbx_strand_id
1 'polypeptide(L)'
;AVFFVTYLILACCSGPRRYFPWNLILLSIFTLSMAYLTGMLSSYYNTKSVLLCLGITALVCLSVVIFSFQTKFDFTSYQGVLFVMLMVLFFGGIILAVILPYQYVPWLHAIYALLGAIIFTMFLAFDTQMLMGNRRYSLSPEEYIFGALNIYLDIIYIFSFFLQFFGSSQE
;
A
#
# COMPACT_ATOMS: atom_id res chain seq x y z
N ALA A 1 -6.02 -11.58 -12.51
CA ALA A 1 -6.21 -12.95 -11.97
C ALA A 1 -5.05 -13.38 -11.08
N VAL A 2 -3.81 -13.44 -11.60
CA VAL A 2 -2.62 -13.91 -10.84
C VAL A 2 -2.43 -13.19 -9.51
N PHE A 3 -2.43 -11.85 -9.50
CA PHE A 3 -2.32 -11.04 -8.29
C PHE A 3 -3.37 -11.40 -7.21
N PHE A 4 -4.66 -11.43 -7.59
CA PHE A 4 -5.74 -11.72 -6.65
C PHE A 4 -5.64 -13.13 -6.07
N VAL A 5 -5.29 -14.11 -6.90
CA VAL A 5 -5.14 -15.50 -6.44
C VAL A 5 -3.97 -15.63 -5.47
N THR A 6 -2.80 -15.07 -5.80
CA THR A 6 -1.63 -15.14 -4.91
C THR A 6 -1.83 -14.34 -3.62
N TYR A 7 -2.49 -13.18 -3.70
CA TYR A 7 -2.88 -12.41 -2.52
C TYR A 7 -3.81 -13.20 -1.60
N LEU A 8 -4.88 -13.81 -2.13
CA LEU A 8 -5.81 -14.60 -1.33
C LEU A 8 -5.13 -15.81 -0.68
N ILE A 9 -4.24 -16.50 -1.39
CA ILE A 9 -3.46 -17.61 -0.82
C ILE A 9 -2.57 -17.09 0.32
N LEU A 10 -1.85 -15.99 0.11
CA LEU A 10 -0.96 -15.41 1.12
C LEU A 10 -1.71 -14.75 2.28
N ALA A 11 -2.95 -14.30 2.10
CA ALA A 11 -3.76 -13.66 3.15
C ALA A 11 -4.56 -14.68 3.96
N CYS A 12 -5.18 -15.66 3.31
CA CYS A 12 -6.11 -16.59 3.94
C CYS A 12 -5.48 -17.93 4.35
N CYS A 13 -4.39 -18.37 3.68
CA CYS A 13 -3.77 -19.66 3.96
C CYS A 13 -2.50 -19.48 4.80
N SER A 14 -2.48 -20.01 6.01
CA SER A 14 -1.29 -19.97 6.90
C SER A 14 -0.23 -20.99 6.50
N GLY A 15 -0.63 -22.16 6.00
CA GLY A 15 0.30 -23.23 5.58
C GLY A 15 1.33 -22.77 4.54
N PRO A 16 0.91 -22.43 3.29
CA PRO A 16 1.84 -22.01 2.24
C PRO A 16 2.70 -20.79 2.59
N ARG A 17 2.22 -19.95 3.50
CA ARG A 17 2.93 -18.74 3.98
C ARG A 17 4.06 -19.05 4.97
N ARG A 18 3.94 -20.13 5.75
CA ARG A 18 4.90 -20.48 6.81
C ARG A 18 5.95 -21.51 6.37
N TYR A 19 5.68 -22.32 5.35
CA TYR A 19 6.61 -23.36 4.89
C TYR A 19 7.52 -22.90 3.73
N PHE A 20 8.82 -23.06 3.91
CA PHE A 20 9.81 -22.94 2.84
C PHE A 20 9.73 -24.16 1.88
N PRO A 21 9.88 -24.00 0.55
CA PRO A 21 10.17 -22.76 -0.20
C PRO A 21 8.92 -22.02 -0.71
N TRP A 22 7.72 -22.55 -0.45
CA TRP A 22 6.46 -22.06 -0.99
C TRP A 22 6.19 -20.59 -0.65
N ASN A 23 6.56 -20.18 0.55
CA ASN A 23 6.38 -18.81 1.01
C ASN A 23 7.10 -17.76 0.14
N LEU A 24 8.35 -18.00 -0.27
CA LEU A 24 9.12 -17.11 -1.15
C LEU A 24 8.65 -17.18 -2.60
N ILE A 25 8.25 -18.35 -3.08
CA ILE A 25 7.72 -18.51 -4.44
C ILE A 25 6.40 -17.73 -4.58
N LEU A 26 5.48 -17.89 -3.62
CA LEU A 26 4.22 -17.16 -3.64
C LEU A 26 4.43 -15.65 -3.50
N LEU A 27 5.33 -15.23 -2.60
CA LEU A 27 5.67 -13.82 -2.43
C LEU A 27 6.27 -13.23 -3.70
N SER A 28 7.18 -13.94 -4.38
CA SER A 28 7.80 -13.46 -5.62
C SER A 28 6.81 -13.37 -6.79
N ILE A 29 5.89 -14.34 -6.94
CA ILE A 29 4.83 -14.25 -7.95
C ILE A 29 3.92 -13.06 -7.64
N PHE A 30 3.57 -12.86 -6.37
CA PHE A 30 2.77 -11.71 -5.94
C PHE A 30 3.46 -10.39 -6.27
N THR A 31 4.73 -10.19 -5.87
CA THR A 31 5.47 -8.94 -6.11
C THR A 31 5.67 -8.68 -7.59
N LEU A 32 6.01 -9.70 -8.40
CA LEU A 32 6.15 -9.55 -9.84
C LEU A 32 4.82 -9.18 -10.51
N SER A 33 3.72 -9.83 -10.10
CA SER A 33 2.40 -9.52 -10.64
C SER A 33 1.95 -8.09 -10.31
N MET A 34 2.23 -7.62 -9.09
CA MET A 34 1.89 -6.25 -8.67
C MET A 34 2.80 -5.22 -9.33
N ALA A 35 4.09 -5.51 -9.47
CA ALA A 35 5.03 -4.65 -10.18
C ALA A 35 4.62 -4.49 -11.66
N TYR A 36 4.19 -5.57 -12.32
CA TYR A 36 3.66 -5.50 -13.68
C TYR A 36 2.40 -4.63 -13.77
N LEU A 37 1.42 -4.83 -12.88
CA LEU A 37 0.19 -4.02 -12.86
C LEU A 37 0.50 -2.53 -12.64
N THR A 38 1.36 -2.23 -11.66
CA THR A 38 1.76 -0.86 -11.32
C THR A 38 2.57 -0.24 -12.47
N GLY A 39 3.45 -1.02 -13.12
CA GLY A 39 4.20 -0.60 -14.30
C GLY A 39 3.28 -0.22 -15.46
N MET A 40 2.30 -1.07 -15.77
CA MET A 40 1.29 -0.79 -16.80
C MET A 40 0.45 0.46 -16.48
N LEU A 41 0.09 0.69 -15.22
CA LEU A 41 -0.59 1.92 -14.81
C LEU A 41 0.31 3.14 -14.97
N SER A 42 1.58 3.02 -14.59
CA SER A 42 2.55 4.12 -14.70
C SER A 42 2.85 4.52 -16.15
N SER A 43 2.70 3.62 -17.12
CA SER A 43 2.94 3.94 -18.54
C SER A 43 1.90 4.89 -19.15
N TYR A 44 0.78 5.15 -18.46
CA TYR A 44 -0.17 6.19 -18.87
C TYR A 44 0.23 7.60 -18.41
N TYR A 45 1.26 7.71 -17.57
CA TYR A 45 1.74 8.97 -17.03
C TYR A 45 3.10 9.34 -17.62
N ASN A 46 3.37 10.65 -17.71
CA ASN A 46 4.67 11.13 -18.16
C ASN A 46 5.81 10.64 -17.26
N THR A 47 6.93 10.22 -17.87
CA THR A 47 8.12 9.72 -17.16
C THR A 47 8.62 10.69 -16.08
N LYS A 48 8.54 12.00 -16.34
CA LYS A 48 8.92 13.04 -15.36
C LYS A 48 8.03 13.00 -14.11
N SER A 49 6.71 12.89 -14.28
CA SER A 49 5.76 12.74 -13.17
C SER A 49 6.00 11.44 -12.41
N VAL A 50 6.26 10.34 -13.12
CA VAL A 50 6.52 9.03 -12.50
C VAL A 50 7.77 9.07 -11.62
N LEU A 51 8.88 9.62 -12.13
CA LEU A 51 10.13 9.75 -11.37
C LEU A 51 9.97 10.66 -10.15
N LEU A 52 9.22 11.76 -10.28
CA LEU A 52 8.91 12.65 -9.16
C LEU A 52 8.12 11.91 -8.07
N CYS A 53 7.05 11.19 -8.44
CA CYS A 53 6.24 10.43 -7.49
C CYS A 53 7.03 9.32 -6.81
N LEU A 54 7.93 8.65 -7.54
CA LEU A 54 8.84 7.64 -6.99
C LEU A 54 9.78 8.25 -5.95
N GLY A 55 10.36 9.42 -6.25
CA GLY A 55 11.23 10.14 -5.32
C GLY A 55 10.50 10.58 -4.04
N ILE A 56 9.30 11.15 -4.19
CA ILE A 56 8.46 11.55 -3.04
C ILE A 56 8.08 10.32 -2.21
N THR A 57 7.64 9.23 -2.85
CA THR A 57 7.29 7.98 -2.16
C THR A 57 8.48 7.45 -1.35
N ALA A 58 9.66 7.38 -1.96
CA ALA A 58 10.87 6.90 -1.28
C ALA A 58 11.21 7.77 -0.06
N LEU A 59 11.13 9.10 -0.19
CA LEU A 59 11.37 10.03 0.93
C LEU A 59 10.34 9.85 2.06
N VAL A 60 9.06 9.76 1.72
CA VAL A 60 7.97 9.56 2.70
C VAL A 60 8.16 8.22 3.42
N CYS A 61 8.38 7.14 2.67
CA CYS A 61 8.57 5.80 3.23
C CYS A 61 9.79 5.73 4.15
N LEU A 62 10.95 6.24 3.72
CA LEU A 62 12.15 6.28 4.56
C LEU A 62 11.92 7.11 5.84
N SER A 63 11.30 8.28 5.71
CA SER A 63 11.02 9.15 6.85
C SER A 63 10.11 8.45 7.87
N VAL A 64 9.05 7.79 7.40
CA VAL A 64 8.10 7.07 8.26
C VAL A 64 8.73 5.84 8.90
N VAL A 65 9.55 5.09 8.17
CA VAL A 65 10.24 3.92 8.72
C VAL A 65 11.22 4.37 9.82
N ILE A 66 12.04 5.39 9.57
CA ILE A 66 12.96 5.95 10.59
C ILE A 66 12.18 6.48 11.81
N PHE A 67 11.10 7.22 11.57
CA PHE A 67 10.24 7.73 12.63
C PHE A 67 9.61 6.59 13.45
N SER A 68 9.15 5.52 12.79
CA SER A 68 8.55 4.35 13.45
C SER A 68 9.53 3.61 14.36
N PHE A 69 10.82 3.60 14.02
CA PHE A 69 11.88 3.03 14.85
C PHE A 69 12.18 3.87 16.10
N GLN A 70 12.10 5.19 15.99
CA GLN A 70 12.50 6.11 17.07
C GLN A 70 11.34 6.48 18.00
N THR A 71 10.12 6.53 17.46
CA THR A 71 8.97 7.07 18.18
C THR A 71 8.54 6.16 19.33
N LYS A 72 8.22 6.77 20.49
CA LYS A 72 7.59 6.08 21.62
C LYS A 72 6.09 5.91 21.43
N PHE A 73 5.49 6.63 20.47
CA PHE A 73 4.08 6.51 20.15
C PHE A 73 3.76 5.13 19.54
N ASP A 74 2.68 4.52 20.01
CA ASP A 74 2.26 3.18 19.59
C ASP A 74 1.09 3.29 18.59
N PHE A 75 1.39 3.27 17.28
CA PHE A 75 0.38 3.29 16.24
C PHE A 75 -0.44 1.99 16.22
N THR A 76 0.12 0.87 16.72
CA THR A 76 -0.56 -0.43 16.73
C THR A 76 -1.82 -0.41 17.60
N SER A 77 -1.87 0.47 18.60
CA SER A 77 -3.03 0.63 19.48
C SER A 77 -4.27 1.23 18.77
N TYR A 78 -4.08 1.89 17.61
CA TYR A 78 -5.15 2.56 16.86
C TYR A 78 -5.63 1.77 15.65
N GLN A 79 -5.43 0.44 15.62
CA GLN A 79 -5.86 -0.44 14.52
C GLN A 79 -7.32 -0.22 14.12
N GLY A 80 -8.23 -0.02 15.10
CA GLY A 80 -9.65 0.24 14.83
C GLY A 80 -9.91 1.54 14.08
N VAL A 81 -9.13 2.59 14.34
CA VAL A 81 -9.23 3.87 13.61
C VAL A 81 -8.76 3.71 12.17
N LEU A 82 -7.63 3.02 11.97
CA LEU A 82 -7.11 2.72 10.63
C LEU A 82 -8.10 1.88 9.81
N PHE A 83 -8.76 0.90 10.44
CA PHE A 83 -9.81 0.13 9.80
C PHE A 83 -10.98 1.00 9.32
N VAL A 84 -11.47 1.93 10.16
CA VAL A 84 -12.55 2.84 9.77
C VAL A 84 -12.11 3.77 8.63
N MET A 85 -10.91 4.33 8.69
CA MET A 85 -10.36 5.17 7.61
C MET A 85 -10.24 4.40 6.29
N LEU A 86 -9.80 3.14 6.34
CA LEU A 86 -9.73 2.27 5.18
C LEU A 86 -11.11 1.99 4.58
N MET A 87 -12.14 1.75 5.40
CA MET A 87 -13.50 1.56 4.92
C MET A 87 -14.03 2.81 4.19
N VAL A 88 -13.76 4.00 4.73
CA VAL A 88 -14.12 5.27 4.07
C VAL A 88 -13.43 5.38 2.71
N LEU A 89 -12.12 5.10 2.65
CA LEU A 89 -11.37 5.12 1.39
C LEU A 89 -11.92 4.09 0.39
N PHE A 90 -12.23 2.88 0.85
CA PHE A 90 -12.76 1.80 0.01
C PHE A 90 -14.12 2.16 -0.62
N PHE A 91 -15.10 2.58 0.19
CA PHE A 91 -16.41 2.97 -0.33
C PHE A 91 -16.32 4.25 -1.18
N GLY A 92 -15.49 5.22 -0.78
CA GLY A 92 -15.23 6.42 -1.57
C GLY A 92 -14.65 6.10 -2.95
N GLY A 93 -13.72 5.15 -3.01
CA GLY A 93 -13.12 4.66 -4.26
C GLY A 93 -14.13 3.98 -5.18
N ILE A 94 -15.03 3.15 -4.63
CA ILE A 94 -16.11 2.52 -5.41
C ILE A 94 -17.04 3.58 -6.00
N ILE A 95 -17.47 4.55 -5.18
CA ILE A 95 -18.35 5.62 -5.62
C ILE A 95 -17.69 6.44 -6.74
N LEU A 96 -16.41 6.81 -6.57
CA LEU A 96 -15.64 7.50 -7.60
C LEU A 96 -15.51 6.67 -8.88
N ALA A 97 -15.18 5.39 -8.78
CA ALA A 97 -15.05 4.51 -9.94
C ALA A 97 -16.36 4.43 -10.75
N VAL A 98 -17.52 4.50 -10.09
CA VAL A 98 -18.83 4.50 -10.76
C VAL A 98 -19.19 5.87 -11.35
N ILE A 99 -18.82 6.98 -10.69
CA ILE A 99 -19.19 8.34 -11.12
C ILE A 99 -18.26 8.89 -12.22
N LEU A 100 -16.95 8.63 -12.12
CA LEU A 100 -15.94 9.21 -13.01
C LEU A 100 -16.20 8.98 -14.52
N PRO A 101 -16.72 7.82 -14.98
CA PRO A 101 -17.06 7.63 -16.39
C PRO A 101 -18.18 8.55 -16.90
N TYR A 102 -19.04 9.04 -16.01
CA TYR A 102 -20.18 9.91 -16.37
C TYR A 102 -19.84 11.40 -16.22
N GLN A 103 -19.14 11.78 -15.14
CA GLN A 103 -18.78 13.17 -14.88
C GLN A 103 -17.44 13.26 -14.13
N TYR A 104 -16.38 13.65 -14.84
CA TYR A 104 -15.06 13.82 -14.26
C TYR A 104 -14.97 15.11 -13.43
N VAL A 105 -14.63 14.98 -12.14
CA VAL A 105 -14.46 16.11 -11.20
C VAL A 105 -13.02 16.12 -10.67
N PRO A 106 -12.12 16.94 -11.24
CA PRO A 106 -10.69 16.86 -10.96
C PRO A 106 -10.32 17.10 -9.49
N TRP A 107 -10.95 18.08 -8.83
CA TRP A 107 -10.63 18.43 -7.45
C TRP A 107 -11.02 17.34 -6.46
N LEU A 108 -12.14 16.66 -6.70
CA LEU A 108 -12.60 15.55 -5.86
C LEU A 108 -11.64 14.35 -5.96
N HIS A 109 -11.20 14.03 -7.18
CA HIS A 109 -10.20 12.99 -7.42
C HIS A 109 -8.86 13.31 -6.72
N ALA A 110 -8.43 14.58 -6.78
CA ALA A 110 -7.22 15.03 -6.09
C ALA A 110 -7.32 14.90 -4.56
N ILE A 111 -8.46 15.28 -3.95
CA ILE A 111 -8.69 15.11 -2.51
C ILE A 111 -8.65 13.63 -2.13
N TYR A 112 -9.33 12.78 -2.91
CA TYR A 112 -9.32 11.35 -2.68
C TYR A 112 -7.91 10.76 -2.72
N ALA A 113 -7.11 11.17 -3.72
CA ALA A 113 -5.74 10.73 -3.85
C ALA A 113 -4.86 11.17 -2.66
N LEU A 114 -5.00 12.42 -2.22
CA LEU A 114 -4.26 12.93 -1.06
C LEU A 114 -4.65 12.20 0.24
N LEU A 115 -5.94 11.97 0.47
CA LEU A 115 -6.41 11.22 1.63
C LEU A 115 -5.91 9.77 1.60
N GLY A 116 -5.94 9.12 0.44
CA GLY A 116 -5.38 7.79 0.25
C GLY A 116 -3.89 7.74 0.59
N ALA A 117 -3.10 8.69 0.08
CA ALA A 117 -1.67 8.78 0.40
C ALA A 117 -1.42 8.93 1.91
N ILE A 118 -2.17 9.80 2.60
CA ILE A 118 -2.05 10.00 4.04
C ILE A 118 -2.40 8.72 4.82
N ILE A 119 -3.53 8.08 4.49
CA ILE A 119 -4.00 6.87 5.18
C ILE A 119 -3.00 5.72 5.00
N PHE A 120 -2.52 5.46 3.78
CA PHE A 120 -1.53 4.41 3.55
C PHE A 120 -0.16 4.74 4.14
N THR A 121 0.19 6.02 4.29
CA THR A 121 1.38 6.43 5.05
C THR A 121 1.24 6.10 6.54
N MET A 122 0.03 6.20 7.11
CA MET A 122 -0.24 5.74 8.48
C MET A 122 -0.22 4.21 8.59
N PHE A 123 -0.73 3.48 7.59
CA PHE A 123 -0.59 2.02 7.52
C PHE A 123 0.86 1.58 7.47
N LEU A 124 1.71 2.26 6.67
CA LEU A 124 3.14 1.97 6.64
C LEU A 124 3.77 2.11 8.03
N ALA A 125 3.40 3.15 8.79
CA ALA A 125 3.88 3.30 10.18
C ALA A 125 3.40 2.16 11.07
N PHE A 126 2.12 1.78 10.97
CA PHE A 126 1.50 0.68 11.70
C PHE A 126 2.18 -0.66 11.40
N ASP A 127 2.28 -1.04 10.11
CA ASP A 127 2.85 -2.32 9.68
C ASP A 127 4.35 -2.40 9.98
N THR A 128 5.08 -1.29 9.84
CA THR A 128 6.50 -1.25 10.24
C THR A 128 6.64 -1.48 11.75
N GLN A 129 5.81 -0.86 12.59
CA GLN A 129 5.86 -1.08 14.04
C GLN A 129 5.44 -2.50 14.44
N MET A 130 4.45 -3.08 13.76
CA MET A 130 4.01 -4.46 13.97
C MET A 130 5.13 -5.47 13.62
N LEU A 131 5.91 -5.19 12.57
CA LEU A 131 7.06 -6.00 12.16
C LEU A 131 8.23 -5.93 13.16
N MET A 132 8.47 -4.77 13.79
CA MET A 132 9.55 -4.61 14.77
C MET A 132 9.34 -5.44 16.06
N GLY A 133 8.11 -5.90 16.32
CA GLY A 133 7.82 -6.80 17.43
C GLY A 133 7.97 -6.21 18.83
N ASN A 134 8.27 -4.91 18.95
CA ASN A 134 8.61 -4.25 20.21
C ASN A 134 7.38 -3.60 20.91
N ARG A 135 6.17 -3.93 20.44
CA ARG A 135 4.88 -3.32 20.84
C ARG A 135 3.83 -4.40 21.14
N ARG A 136 2.67 -3.98 21.68
CA ARG A 136 1.63 -4.89 22.20
C ARG A 136 1.09 -5.88 21.17
N TYR A 137 1.08 -5.50 19.88
CA TYR A 137 0.69 -6.37 18.77
C TYR A 137 1.92 -6.63 17.90
N SER A 138 2.67 -7.69 18.24
CA SER A 138 3.80 -8.15 17.45
C SER A 138 3.37 -9.28 16.52
N LEU A 139 3.82 -9.22 15.27
CA LEU A 139 3.72 -10.36 14.35
C LEU A 139 4.51 -11.54 14.92
N SER A 140 3.94 -12.75 14.85
CA SER A 140 4.72 -13.95 15.13
C SER A 140 5.94 -13.98 14.18
N PRO A 141 7.15 -14.33 14.66
CA PRO A 141 8.34 -14.43 13.80
C PRO A 141 8.16 -15.33 12.58
N GLU A 142 7.19 -16.26 12.64
CA GLU A 142 6.82 -17.17 11.55
C GLU A 142 6.01 -16.50 10.43
N GLU A 143 5.57 -15.26 10.61
CA GLU A 143 4.66 -14.54 9.71
C GLU A 143 5.30 -13.32 9.02
N TYR A 144 6.64 -13.26 9.00
CA TYR A 144 7.39 -12.17 8.35
C TYR A 144 6.99 -11.93 6.88
N ILE A 145 6.54 -12.98 6.17
CA ILE A 145 6.04 -12.89 4.79
C ILE A 145 4.78 -12.03 4.72
N PHE A 146 3.89 -12.13 5.70
CA PHE A 146 2.68 -11.32 5.77
C PHE A 146 3.01 -9.85 6.05
N GLY A 147 3.94 -9.61 6.99
CA GLY A 147 4.44 -8.25 7.26
C GLY A 147 5.12 -7.63 6.03
N ALA A 148 5.97 -8.38 5.34
CA ALA A 148 6.62 -7.93 4.11
C ALA A 148 5.61 -7.65 2.98
N LEU A 149 4.55 -8.47 2.88
CA LEU A 149 3.46 -8.27 1.94
C LEU A 149 2.73 -6.95 2.20
N ASN A 150 2.35 -6.68 3.45
CA ASN A 150 1.62 -5.44 3.81
C ASN A 150 2.49 -4.19 3.55
N ILE A 151 3.74 -4.19 4.04
CA ILE A 151 4.67 -3.06 3.79
C ILE A 151 4.85 -2.81 2.30
N TYR A 152 4.98 -3.88 1.50
CA TYR A 152 5.08 -3.74 0.05
C TYR A 152 3.81 -3.13 -0.56
N LEU A 153 2.62 -3.59 -0.15
CA LEU A 153 1.36 -3.01 -0.59
C LEU A 153 1.24 -1.53 -0.22
N ASP A 154 1.58 -1.15 1.01
CA ASP A 154 1.53 0.23 1.45
C ASP A 154 2.39 1.14 0.57
N ILE A 155 3.63 0.74 0.29
CA ILE A 155 4.54 1.51 -0.57
C ILE A 155 3.95 1.69 -1.98
N ILE A 156 3.40 0.62 -2.56
CA ILE A 156 2.81 0.66 -3.91
C ILE A 156 1.54 1.52 -3.93
N TYR A 157 0.70 1.46 -2.89
CA TYR A 157 -0.49 2.30 -2.79
C TYR A 157 -0.14 3.78 -2.58
N ILE A 158 0.84 4.11 -1.72
CA ILE A 158 1.34 5.48 -1.55
C ILE A 158 1.82 6.02 -2.91
N PHE A 159 2.62 5.25 -3.64
CA PHE A 159 3.08 5.62 -4.98
C PHE A 159 1.91 5.84 -5.95
N SER A 160 0.95 4.93 -5.97
CA SER A 160 -0.22 5.00 -6.85
C SER A 160 -1.09 6.23 -6.55
N PHE A 161 -1.24 6.60 -5.28
CA PHE A 161 -1.96 7.81 -4.89
C PHE A 161 -1.19 9.09 -5.23
N PHE A 162 0.14 9.11 -5.07
CA PHE A 162 0.93 10.25 -5.56
C PHE A 162 0.89 10.38 -7.08
N LEU A 163 0.91 9.28 -7.82
CA LEU A 163 0.67 9.31 -9.27
C LEU A 163 -0.71 9.88 -9.62
N GLN A 164 -1.76 9.51 -8.89
CA GLN A 164 -3.09 10.08 -9.12
C GLN A 164 -3.16 11.59 -8.82
N PHE A 165 -2.35 12.07 -7.88
CA PHE A 165 -2.35 13.47 -7.45
C PHE A 165 -1.43 14.38 -8.29
N PHE A 166 -0.20 13.94 -8.57
CA PHE A 166 0.83 14.70 -9.29
C PHE A 166 1.03 14.24 -10.75
N GLY A 167 0.39 13.14 -11.14
CA GLY A 167 0.52 12.58 -12.47
C GLY A 167 -0.09 13.48 -13.54
N SER A 168 0.71 13.81 -14.54
CA SER A 168 0.22 14.34 -15.80
C SER A 168 0.07 13.18 -16.78
N SER A 169 -1.09 13.07 -17.43
CA SER A 169 -1.29 12.08 -18.49
C SER A 169 -0.31 12.35 -19.62
N GLN A 170 0.25 11.28 -20.18
CA GLN A 170 1.04 11.36 -21.40
C GLN A 170 0.06 11.64 -22.55
N GLU A 171 0.20 12.81 -23.21
CA GLU A 171 -0.53 13.13 -24.45
C GLU A 171 -0.09 12.23 -25.61
#